data_AF-A0A961NNX7-F1
#
_entry.id   AF-A0A961NNX7-F1
#
_cell.length_a   1.000
_cell.length_b   1.000
_cell.length_c   1.000
_cell.angle_alpha   90.00
_cell.angle_beta   90.00
_cell.angle_gamma   90.00
#
_symmetry.space_group_name_H-M   'P 1'
#
loop_
_entity.id
_entity.type
_entity.pdbx_description
1 polymer ?
#
loop_
_entity_poly.entity_id
_entity_poly.type
_entity_poly.pdbx_seq_one_letter_code
_entity_poly.pdbx_strand_id
1 'polypeptide(L)'
;ASSFRDQRKLDDLVNVTMMSALLCDIGQSKMKMPEGMGLSVEEYDYVKNHPLMSYMMLAHEPEIDPRVKRNVLCHHRPLRGSADAHTNNYPDYKSLIRKLSALEEKYRADPQRVNVANDIREQLSLLKADIPYDEDANILAVASEFASLTSKVPWRDAYSTDEAVRIMINNSYFTYSDRIVREFLDHVVMSLNENRKIIQEGDYIVVAAKGSGKTFFEVCLVTAANRYQSRPGIDRIATIYPEMGRSPKLKFLNFNLDKLRPDPRYAHYELDKDDSRHIVYYIHPSHDAKMYEKLVELTRGRPRRAGDTFIPPGQAAEATTSSESG
;
A
#
# COMPACT_ATOMS: atom_id res chain seq x y z
N ALA A 1 32.45 1.46 -8.33
CA ALA A 1 32.73 0.46 -7.28
C ALA A 1 32.32 1.05 -5.94
N SER A 2 31.36 0.44 -5.23
CA SER A 2 31.04 0.89 -3.87
C SER A 2 32.24 0.61 -2.96
N SER A 3 32.52 1.52 -2.02
CA SER A 3 33.58 1.28 -1.03
C SER A 3 33.17 0.10 -0.14
N PHE A 4 34.13 -0.68 0.36
CA PHE A 4 33.87 -1.75 1.34
C PHE A 4 33.02 -1.27 2.53
N ARG A 5 33.20 0.00 2.92
CA ARG A 5 32.40 0.66 3.96
C ARG A 5 30.93 0.83 3.57
N ASP A 6 30.65 1.13 2.31
CA ASP A 6 29.29 1.29 1.80
C ASP A 6 28.59 -0.06 1.68
N GLN A 7 29.32 -1.09 1.24
CA GLN A 7 28.79 -2.45 1.21
C GLN A 7 28.39 -2.93 2.60
N ARG A 8 29.26 -2.74 3.61
CA ARG A 8 28.96 -3.14 4.99
C ARG A 8 27.76 -2.39 5.58
N LYS A 9 27.57 -1.11 5.23
CA LYS A 9 26.38 -0.34 5.63
C LYS A 9 25.12 -0.89 4.97
N LEU A 10 25.20 -1.25 3.69
CA LEU A 10 24.07 -1.84 2.98
C LEU A 10 23.68 -3.19 3.60
N ASP A 11 24.67 -4.04 3.90
CA ASP A 11 24.44 -5.34 4.53
C ASP A 11 23.79 -5.18 5.92
N ASP A 12 24.23 -4.19 6.71
CA ASP A 12 23.63 -3.86 8.01
C ASP A 12 22.16 -3.43 7.88
N LEU A 13 21.84 -2.55 6.93
CA LEU A 13 20.46 -2.12 6.68
C LEU A 13 19.58 -3.30 6.26
N VAL A 14 20.06 -4.13 5.33
CA VAL A 14 19.33 -5.33 4.87
C VAL A 14 19.06 -6.27 6.04
N ASN A 15 20.05 -6.52 6.91
CA ASN A 15 19.86 -7.38 8.07
C ASN A 15 18.78 -6.85 9.03
N VAL A 16 18.76 -5.55 9.28
CA VAL A 16 17.71 -4.91 10.08
C VAL A 16 16.34 -5.10 9.45
N THR A 17 16.18 -4.78 8.16
CA THR A 17 14.87 -4.90 7.49
C THR A 17 14.40 -6.36 7.47
N MET A 18 15.28 -7.32 7.15
CA MET A 18 14.95 -8.75 7.08
C MET A 18 14.58 -9.33 8.45
N MET A 19 15.35 -9.01 9.50
CA MET A 19 14.99 -9.42 10.86
C MET A 19 13.67 -8.78 11.30
N SER A 20 13.42 -7.52 10.93
CA SER A 20 12.13 -6.86 11.21
C SER A 20 10.97 -7.60 10.56
N ALA A 21 11.12 -8.04 9.31
CA ALA A 21 10.09 -8.77 8.56
C ALA A 21 9.75 -10.13 9.20
N LEU A 22 10.74 -10.82 9.77
CA LEU A 22 10.53 -12.09 10.46
C LEU A 22 9.78 -11.93 11.80
N LEU A 23 9.90 -10.77 12.44
CA LEU A 23 9.43 -10.56 13.81
C LEU A 23 8.21 -9.64 13.94
N CYS A 24 7.81 -8.91 12.88
CA CYS A 24 6.76 -7.89 12.95
C CYS A 24 5.42 -8.43 13.48
N ASP A 25 5.10 -9.68 13.15
CA ASP A 25 3.83 -10.34 13.51
C ASP A 25 3.94 -11.41 14.60
N ILE A 26 5.10 -11.55 15.26
CA ILE A 26 5.30 -12.61 16.27
C ILE A 26 4.31 -12.53 17.44
N GLY A 27 3.84 -11.32 17.76
CA GLY A 27 2.84 -11.02 18.77
C GLY A 27 1.49 -11.69 18.51
N GLN A 28 1.14 -11.96 17.24
CA GLN A 28 -0.10 -12.63 16.89
C GLN A 28 -0.18 -14.03 17.53
N SER A 29 0.96 -14.71 17.74
CA SER A 29 1.02 -16.02 18.42
C SER A 29 0.54 -16.00 19.88
N LYS A 30 0.46 -14.82 20.50
CA LYS A 30 -0.03 -14.59 21.86
C LYS A 30 -1.40 -13.92 21.90
N MET A 31 -1.96 -13.58 20.74
CA MET A 31 -3.26 -12.92 20.61
C MET A 31 -4.32 -13.91 20.15
N LYS A 32 -5.55 -13.70 20.61
CA LYS A 32 -6.73 -14.42 20.08
C LYS A 32 -7.25 -13.63 18.89
N MET A 33 -6.59 -13.78 17.74
CA MET A 33 -6.94 -13.03 16.54
C MET A 33 -8.38 -13.38 16.12
N PRO A 34 -9.23 -12.38 15.82
CA PRO A 34 -10.57 -12.65 15.35
C PRO A 34 -10.53 -13.35 14.00
N GLU A 35 -11.44 -14.30 13.80
CA GLU A 35 -11.57 -15.06 12.56
C GLU A 35 -12.79 -14.54 11.78
N GLY A 36 -12.65 -14.40 10.46
CA GLY A 36 -13.76 -14.03 9.59
C GLY A 36 -13.54 -12.74 8.79
N MET A 37 -14.40 -12.56 7.79
CA MET A 37 -14.48 -11.34 7.01
C MET A 37 -15.38 -10.32 7.71
N GLY A 38 -15.01 -9.04 7.66
CA GLY A 38 -15.85 -7.95 8.17
C GLY A 38 -15.79 -7.75 9.68
N LEU A 39 -14.57 -7.63 10.22
CA LEU A 39 -14.33 -7.35 11.64
C LEU A 39 -15.16 -6.17 12.16
N SER A 40 -15.65 -6.30 13.39
CA SER A 40 -16.22 -5.19 14.14
C SER A 40 -15.16 -4.11 14.41
N VAL A 41 -15.59 -2.93 14.85
CA VAL A 41 -14.67 -1.84 15.23
C VAL A 41 -13.77 -2.31 16.38
N GLU A 42 -14.34 -3.00 17.36
CA GLU A 42 -13.65 -3.52 18.54
C GLU A 42 -12.65 -4.62 18.17
N GLU A 43 -13.04 -5.54 17.29
CA GLU A 43 -12.16 -6.60 16.79
C GLU A 43 -10.99 -6.01 16.00
N TYR A 44 -11.26 -5.03 15.13
CA TYR A 44 -10.21 -4.35 14.37
C TYR A 44 -9.27 -3.56 15.29
N ASP A 45 -9.81 -2.87 16.30
CA ASP A 45 -9.00 -2.18 17.30
C ASP A 45 -8.17 -3.13 18.17
N TYR A 46 -8.65 -4.36 18.41
CA TYR A 46 -7.86 -5.42 19.03
C TYR A 46 -6.68 -5.84 18.15
N VAL A 47 -6.92 -6.13 16.86
CA VAL A 47 -5.88 -6.48 15.87
C VAL A 47 -4.78 -5.42 15.80
N LYS A 48 -5.14 -4.12 15.88
CA LYS A 48 -4.16 -3.00 15.86
C LYS A 48 -3.16 -3.01 17.02
N ASN A 49 -3.35 -3.84 18.04
CA ASN A 49 -2.39 -3.96 19.15
C ASN A 49 -1.26 -4.96 18.87
N HIS A 50 -1.32 -5.74 17.79
CA HIS A 50 -0.27 -6.73 17.51
C HIS A 50 1.14 -6.15 17.35
N PRO A 51 1.37 -4.93 16.80
CA PRO A 51 2.73 -4.38 16.72
C PRO A 51 3.33 -4.15 18.11
N LEU A 52 2.49 -3.67 19.06
CA LEU A 52 2.91 -3.50 20.45
C LEU A 52 3.14 -4.87 21.11
N MET A 53 2.28 -5.86 20.88
CA MET A 53 2.46 -7.21 21.42
C MET A 53 3.76 -7.85 20.90
N SER A 54 4.02 -7.78 19.60
CA SER A 54 5.25 -8.26 18.97
C SER A 54 6.46 -7.61 19.61
N TYR A 55 6.46 -6.29 19.78
CA TYR A 55 7.54 -5.58 20.47
C TYR A 55 7.74 -6.06 21.91
N MET A 56 6.66 -6.24 22.69
CA MET A 56 6.78 -6.70 24.08
C MET A 56 7.39 -8.10 24.18
N MET A 57 7.28 -8.93 23.14
CA MET A 57 7.97 -10.22 23.05
C MET A 57 9.47 -10.09 22.77
N LEU A 58 9.96 -8.92 22.34
CA LEU A 58 11.37 -8.68 21.99
C LEU A 58 12.07 -7.76 23.00
N ALA A 59 11.33 -6.95 23.76
CA ALA A 59 11.87 -5.87 24.58
C ALA A 59 12.81 -6.32 25.72
N HIS A 60 12.84 -7.62 26.04
CA HIS A 60 13.75 -8.19 27.04
C HIS A 60 15.08 -8.66 26.44
N GLU A 61 15.18 -8.75 25.11
CA GLU A 61 16.35 -9.28 24.41
C GLU A 61 17.30 -8.15 23.99
N PRO A 62 18.43 -7.93 24.70
CA PRO A 62 19.33 -6.81 24.42
C PRO A 62 20.13 -6.99 23.12
N GLU A 63 20.23 -8.22 22.60
CA GLU A 63 21.01 -8.52 21.39
C GLU A 63 20.27 -8.12 20.09
N ILE A 64 18.96 -7.93 20.17
CA ILE A 64 18.16 -7.48 19.01
C ILE A 64 18.36 -5.98 18.81
N ASP A 65 18.84 -5.62 17.62
CA ASP A 65 19.08 -4.23 17.22
C ASP A 65 17.84 -3.34 17.50
N PRO A 66 18.01 -2.19 18.17
CA PRO A 66 16.90 -1.30 18.50
C PRO A 66 16.06 -0.86 17.29
N ARG A 67 16.65 -0.78 16.09
CA ARG A 67 15.95 -0.47 14.84
C ARG A 67 14.96 -1.56 14.46
N VAL A 68 15.28 -2.83 14.70
CA VAL A 68 14.37 -3.97 14.47
C VAL A 68 13.13 -3.83 15.34
N LYS A 69 13.30 -3.59 16.64
CA LYS A 69 12.20 -3.38 17.59
C LYS A 69 11.34 -2.18 17.21
N ARG A 70 11.96 -1.10 16.78
CA ARG A 70 11.28 0.10 16.28
C ARG A 70 10.46 -0.20 15.02
N ASN A 71 11.03 -0.93 14.06
CA ASN A 71 10.35 -1.33 12.83
C ASN A 71 9.15 -2.25 13.14
N VAL A 72 9.31 -3.22 14.04
CA VAL A 72 8.20 -4.05 14.54
C VAL A 72 7.06 -3.20 15.11
N LEU A 73 7.35 -2.14 15.88
CA LEU A 73 6.34 -1.23 16.42
C LEU A 73 5.57 -0.42 15.37
N CYS A 74 6.18 -0.14 14.21
CA CYS A 74 5.66 0.86 13.25
C CYS A 74 5.44 0.33 11.84
N HIS A 75 5.57 -0.97 11.58
CA HIS A 75 5.44 -1.56 10.25
C HIS A 75 4.05 -1.37 9.57
N HIS A 76 3.02 -0.95 10.31
CA HIS A 76 1.73 -0.52 9.77
C HIS A 76 1.58 1.01 9.67
N ARG A 77 2.69 1.76 9.62
CA ARG A 77 2.70 3.23 9.55
C ARG A 77 3.57 3.81 8.42
N PRO A 78 3.43 3.35 7.17
CA PRO A 78 4.29 3.80 6.07
C PRO A 78 3.99 5.25 5.64
N LEU A 79 2.74 5.71 5.74
CA LEU A 79 2.37 7.11 5.51
C LEU A 79 2.70 8.01 6.73
N ARG A 80 3.56 9.00 6.51
CA ARG A 80 3.75 10.11 7.45
C ARG A 80 2.65 11.13 7.25
N GLY A 81 1.69 11.18 8.17
CA GLY A 81 0.71 12.26 8.25
C GLY A 81 1.22 13.42 9.09
N SER A 82 0.74 14.64 8.80
CA SER A 82 0.46 15.58 9.90
C SER A 82 -0.52 14.89 10.85
N ALA A 83 -0.59 15.31 12.12
CA ALA A 83 -1.48 14.71 13.11
C ALA A 83 -2.97 14.66 12.72
N ASP A 84 -3.34 15.30 11.59
CA ASP A 84 -4.70 15.44 11.06
C ASP A 84 -4.95 14.61 9.78
N ALA A 85 -3.96 13.87 9.26
CA ALA A 85 -4.14 13.01 8.11
C ALA A 85 -4.97 11.77 8.52
N HIS A 86 -6.17 11.65 7.95
CA HIS A 86 -7.03 10.48 8.12
C HIS A 86 -6.42 9.32 7.33
N THR A 87 -5.70 8.43 8.03
CA THR A 87 -5.00 7.27 7.45
C THR A 87 -5.46 5.99 8.13
N ASN A 88 -5.15 4.86 7.50
CA ASN A 88 -5.32 3.54 8.09
C ASN A 88 -4.14 3.12 8.98
N ASN A 89 -3.18 4.01 9.21
CA ASN A 89 -1.93 3.65 9.88
C ASN A 89 -2.12 3.43 11.37
N TYR A 90 -1.48 2.39 11.90
CA TYR A 90 -1.54 2.05 13.31
C TYR A 90 -0.22 1.42 13.79
N PRO A 91 0.05 1.43 15.11
CA PRO A 91 -0.72 2.11 16.16
C PRO A 91 -0.65 3.63 16.04
N ASP A 92 -1.71 4.33 16.46
CA ASP A 92 -1.70 5.80 16.54
C ASP A 92 -0.49 6.28 17.36
N TYR A 93 0.21 7.30 16.85
CA TYR A 93 1.47 7.77 17.44
C TYR A 93 1.30 8.24 18.88
N LYS A 94 0.30 9.10 19.13
CA LYS A 94 0.07 9.68 20.46
C LYS A 94 -0.32 8.59 21.45
N SER A 95 -1.19 7.68 21.04
CA SER A 95 -1.62 6.53 21.83
C SER A 95 -0.45 5.57 22.14
N LEU A 96 0.41 5.28 21.15
CA LEU A 96 1.58 4.43 21.32
C LEU A 96 2.56 5.03 22.33
N ILE A 97 2.94 6.30 22.16
CA ILE A 97 3.85 7.00 23.08
C ILE A 97 3.29 6.99 24.51
N ARG A 98 1.99 7.26 24.67
CA ARG A 98 1.33 7.22 26.00
C ARG A 98 1.39 5.82 26.62
N LYS A 99 1.07 4.77 25.86
CA LYS A 99 1.11 3.37 26.34
C LYS A 99 2.53 2.98 26.76
N LEU A 100 3.53 3.28 25.93
CA LEU A 100 4.93 2.98 26.22
C LEU A 100 5.44 3.75 27.46
N SER A 101 5.16 5.05 27.57
CA SER A 101 5.54 5.82 28.77
C SER A 101 4.97 5.24 30.06
N ALA A 102 3.70 4.83 30.05
CA ALA A 102 3.07 4.20 31.22
C ALA A 102 3.71 2.85 31.58
N LEU A 103 4.08 2.04 30.57
CA LEU A 103 4.79 0.78 30.79
C LEU A 103 6.21 1.01 31.33
N GLU A 104 6.90 2.01 30.81
CA GLU A 104 8.25 2.39 31.24
C GLU A 104 8.26 2.80 32.71
N GLU A 105 7.35 3.68 33.11
CA GLU A 105 7.19 4.12 34.51
C GLU A 105 6.91 2.93 35.43
N LYS A 106 5.98 2.05 35.02
CA LYS A 106 5.62 0.85 35.77
C LYS A 106 6.81 -0.10 35.94
N TYR A 107 7.59 -0.33 34.89
CA TYR A 107 8.66 -1.34 34.89
C TYR A 107 9.97 -0.83 35.46
N ARG A 108 10.21 0.49 35.48
CA ARG A 108 11.40 1.06 36.11
C ARG A 108 11.46 0.77 37.61
N ALA A 109 10.30 0.62 38.26
CA ALA A 109 10.22 0.29 39.68
C ALA A 109 10.42 -1.21 39.99
N ASP A 110 10.42 -2.08 38.97
CA ASP A 110 10.56 -3.53 39.12
C ASP A 110 11.99 -3.97 38.74
N PRO A 111 12.83 -4.43 39.70
CA PRO A 111 14.19 -4.88 39.42
C PRO A 111 14.29 -5.98 38.35
N GLN A 112 13.26 -6.81 38.19
CA GLN A 112 13.23 -7.88 37.19
C GLN A 112 12.91 -7.37 35.78
N ARG A 113 12.40 -6.13 35.66
CA ARG A 113 11.97 -5.54 34.38
C ARG A 113 12.74 -4.27 34.02
N VAL A 114 13.80 -3.94 34.76
CA VAL A 114 14.61 -2.74 34.52
C VAL A 114 15.17 -2.69 33.10
N ASN A 115 15.58 -3.84 32.54
CA ASN A 115 16.07 -3.93 31.17
C ASN A 115 14.99 -3.58 30.14
N VAL A 116 13.77 -4.09 30.36
CA VAL A 116 12.60 -3.76 29.51
C VAL A 116 12.25 -2.29 29.62
N ALA A 117 12.34 -1.70 30.82
CA ALA A 117 12.09 -0.26 31.00
C ALA A 117 13.12 0.59 30.24
N ASN A 118 14.39 0.17 30.26
CA ASN A 118 15.46 0.83 29.51
C ASN A 118 15.24 0.72 27.99
N ASP A 119 14.85 -0.45 27.49
CA ASP A 119 14.53 -0.65 26.07
C ASP A 119 13.33 0.23 25.64
N ILE A 120 12.26 0.27 26.43
CA ILE A 120 11.11 1.16 26.17
C ILE A 120 11.56 2.63 26.10
N ARG A 121 12.46 3.06 26.98
CA ARG A 121 12.99 4.42 26.95
C ARG A 121 13.75 4.70 25.65
N GLU A 122 14.54 3.74 25.16
CA GLU A 122 15.22 3.82 23.87
C GLU A 122 14.21 3.90 22.71
N GLN A 123 13.20 3.03 22.69
CA GLN A 123 12.15 3.05 21.66
C GLN A 123 11.37 4.37 21.67
N LEU A 124 11.05 4.93 22.84
CA LEU A 124 10.43 6.25 22.95
C LEU A 124 11.31 7.36 22.33
N SER A 125 12.64 7.23 22.40
CA SER A 125 13.57 8.14 21.73
C SER A 125 13.56 7.93 20.22
N LEU A 126 13.68 6.69 19.75
CA LEU A 126 13.68 6.34 18.32
C LEU A 126 12.38 6.70 17.61
N LEU A 127 11.23 6.55 18.28
CA LEU A 127 9.92 6.93 17.75
C LEU A 127 9.77 8.44 17.56
N LYS A 128 10.46 9.24 18.40
CA LYS A 128 10.48 10.71 18.30
C LYS A 128 11.50 11.22 17.28
N ALA A 129 12.43 10.38 16.83
CA ALA A 129 13.41 10.75 15.84
C ALA A 129 12.72 11.04 14.50
N ASP A 130 13.08 12.16 13.89
CA ASP A 130 12.63 12.46 12.54
C ASP A 130 13.51 11.71 11.52
N ILE A 131 12.98 10.60 10.99
CA ILE A 131 13.64 9.76 9.98
C ILE A 131 13.06 10.08 8.59
N PRO A 132 13.79 10.77 7.70
CA PRO A 132 13.32 11.01 6.35
C PRO A 132 12.98 9.71 5.62
N TYR A 133 11.82 9.67 4.96
CA TYR A 133 11.34 8.59 4.09
C TYR A 133 11.15 7.20 4.71
N ASP A 134 11.55 6.96 5.95
CA ASP A 134 11.23 5.77 6.77
C ASP A 134 11.07 4.47 5.96
N GLU A 135 12.11 4.14 5.20
CA GLU A 135 12.05 3.14 4.13
C GLU A 135 11.72 1.75 4.67
N ASP A 136 12.26 1.39 5.83
CA ASP A 136 11.99 0.09 6.47
C ASP A 136 10.50 -0.11 6.74
N ALA A 137 9.83 0.89 7.33
CA ALA A 137 8.40 0.81 7.61
C ALA A 137 7.57 0.75 6.32
N ASN A 138 8.01 1.46 5.27
CA ASN A 138 7.38 1.41 3.95
C ASN A 138 7.50 0.02 3.29
N ILE A 139 8.71 -0.55 3.26
CA ILE A 139 8.99 -1.88 2.72
C ILE A 139 8.20 -2.94 3.48
N LEU A 140 8.26 -2.91 4.82
CA LEU A 140 7.56 -3.88 5.66
C LEU A 140 6.05 -3.80 5.47
N ALA A 141 5.46 -2.61 5.40
CA ALA A 141 4.01 -2.47 5.22
C ALA A 141 3.51 -3.13 3.93
N VAL A 142 4.19 -2.87 2.81
CA VAL A 142 3.82 -3.42 1.50
C VAL A 142 4.09 -4.93 1.46
N ALA A 143 5.23 -5.38 1.99
CA ALA A 143 5.57 -6.80 2.03
C ALA A 143 4.59 -7.61 2.90
N SER A 144 4.24 -7.11 4.10
CA SER A 144 3.30 -7.76 5.02
C SER A 144 1.88 -7.81 4.44
N GLU A 145 1.37 -6.73 3.81
CA GLU A 145 0.05 -6.77 3.19
C GLU A 145 0.02 -7.72 1.98
N PHE A 146 1.05 -7.69 1.12
CA PHE A 146 1.14 -8.62 -0.01
C PHE A 146 1.17 -10.09 0.45
N ALA A 147 2.01 -10.41 1.44
CA ALA A 147 2.11 -11.75 2.00
C ALA A 147 0.78 -12.19 2.64
N SER A 148 0.09 -11.28 3.34
CA SER A 148 -1.23 -11.54 3.92
C SER A 148 -2.26 -11.86 2.83
N LEU A 149 -2.33 -11.07 1.76
CA LEU A 149 -3.29 -11.24 0.66
C LEU A 149 -3.05 -12.54 -0.12
N THR A 150 -1.79 -12.90 -0.35
CA THR A 150 -1.39 -14.09 -1.13
C THR A 150 -1.26 -15.37 -0.30
N SER A 151 -1.51 -15.29 1.01
CA SER A 151 -1.56 -16.46 1.88
C SER A 151 -2.99 -16.93 2.13
N LYS A 152 -3.18 -18.25 2.22
CA LYS A 152 -4.43 -18.86 2.66
C LYS A 152 -4.59 -18.68 4.18
N VAL A 153 -5.77 -18.23 4.60
CA VAL A 153 -6.15 -18.10 6.01
C VAL A 153 -7.49 -18.82 6.26
N PRO A 154 -7.90 -19.11 7.51
CA PRO A 154 -9.09 -19.92 7.78
C PRO A 154 -10.39 -19.38 7.14
N TRP A 155 -10.51 -18.07 6.98
CA TRP A 155 -11.71 -17.40 6.47
C TRP A 155 -11.60 -16.94 5.00
N ARG A 156 -10.47 -17.20 4.33
CA ARG A 156 -10.24 -16.72 2.96
C ARG A 156 -9.12 -17.50 2.26
N ASP A 157 -9.38 -17.94 1.03
CA ASP A 157 -8.34 -18.49 0.16
C ASP A 157 -7.33 -17.41 -0.27
N ALA A 158 -6.13 -17.84 -0.66
CA ALA A 158 -5.12 -16.93 -1.19
C ALA A 158 -5.63 -16.23 -2.46
N TYR A 159 -5.44 -14.90 -2.54
CA TYR A 159 -5.67 -14.18 -3.79
C TYR A 159 -4.55 -14.47 -4.78
N SER A 160 -4.86 -14.39 -6.08
CA SER A 160 -3.81 -14.35 -7.10
C SER A 160 -2.94 -13.10 -6.92
N THR A 161 -1.73 -13.12 -7.48
CA THR A 161 -0.83 -11.95 -7.42
C THR A 161 -1.50 -10.70 -7.99
N ASP A 162 -2.20 -10.82 -9.11
CA ASP A 162 -2.83 -9.67 -9.75
C ASP A 162 -3.99 -9.09 -8.94
N GLU A 163 -4.82 -9.94 -8.32
CA GLU A 163 -5.89 -9.50 -7.44
C GLU A 163 -5.33 -8.85 -6.15
N ALA A 164 -4.30 -9.46 -5.55
CA ALA A 164 -3.64 -8.90 -4.37
C ALA A 164 -3.07 -7.50 -4.63
N VAL A 165 -2.36 -7.31 -5.75
CA VAL A 165 -1.78 -6.00 -6.11
C VAL A 165 -2.88 -4.98 -6.41
N ARG A 166 -3.97 -5.35 -7.09
CA ARG A 166 -5.12 -4.45 -7.30
C ARG A 166 -5.76 -4.01 -5.98
N ILE A 167 -5.94 -4.92 -5.02
CA ILE A 167 -6.43 -4.59 -3.68
C ILE A 167 -5.50 -3.59 -2.99
N MET A 168 -4.18 -3.79 -3.07
CA MET A 168 -3.18 -2.88 -2.49
C MET A 168 -3.22 -1.49 -3.16
N ILE A 169 -3.32 -1.42 -4.49
CA ILE A 169 -3.50 -0.15 -5.22
C ILE A 169 -4.77 0.55 -4.72
N ASN A 170 -5.88 -0.16 -4.59
CA ASN A 170 -7.18 0.41 -4.18
C ASN A 170 -7.21 0.88 -2.72
N ASN A 171 -6.31 0.35 -1.87
CA ASN A 171 -6.12 0.79 -0.49
C ASN A 171 -5.01 1.86 -0.33
N SER A 172 -4.26 2.15 -1.39
CA SER A 172 -3.01 2.91 -1.30
C SER A 172 -3.18 4.32 -0.76
N TYR A 173 -4.22 5.02 -1.21
CA TYR A 173 -4.48 6.42 -0.86
C TYR A 173 -4.58 6.68 0.66
N PHE A 174 -5.01 5.69 1.44
CA PHE A 174 -5.18 5.83 2.89
C PHE A 174 -4.06 5.18 3.71
N THR A 175 -3.15 4.46 3.05
CA THR A 175 -2.25 3.53 3.74
C THR A 175 -0.79 3.85 3.42
N TYR A 176 -0.43 3.96 2.14
CA TYR A 176 0.96 3.98 1.69
C TYR A 176 1.43 5.36 1.24
N SER A 177 2.74 5.58 1.27
CA SER A 177 3.33 6.70 0.54
C SER A 177 3.25 6.47 -0.97
N ASP A 178 3.05 7.55 -1.74
CA ASP A 178 3.01 7.48 -3.22
C ASP A 178 4.28 6.81 -3.78
N ARG A 179 5.43 7.03 -3.13
CA ARG A 179 6.72 6.49 -3.52
C ARG A 179 6.80 4.97 -3.38
N ILE A 180 6.42 4.39 -2.23
CA ILE A 180 6.60 2.94 -2.02
C ILE A 180 5.69 2.13 -2.94
N VAL A 181 4.47 2.60 -3.22
CA VAL A 181 3.56 1.95 -4.16
C VAL A 181 4.17 1.91 -5.56
N ARG A 182 4.76 3.02 -6.00
CA ARG A 182 5.47 3.08 -7.29
C ARG A 182 6.64 2.10 -7.35
N GLU A 183 7.54 2.15 -6.37
CA GLU A 183 8.72 1.28 -6.33
C GLU A 183 8.32 -0.20 -6.31
N PHE A 184 7.28 -0.55 -5.56
CA PHE A 184 6.71 -1.90 -5.54
C PHE A 184 6.19 -2.33 -6.92
N LEU A 185 5.36 -1.50 -7.56
CA LEU A 185 4.80 -1.77 -8.88
C LEU A 185 5.88 -1.92 -9.96
N ASP A 186 6.91 -1.08 -9.91
CA ASP A 186 7.91 -0.94 -10.96
C ASP A 186 9.07 -1.94 -10.85
N HIS A 187 9.39 -2.38 -9.63
CA HIS A 187 10.59 -3.18 -9.37
C HIS A 187 10.30 -4.58 -8.82
N VAL A 188 9.13 -4.79 -8.20
CA VAL A 188 8.84 -6.04 -7.48
C VAL A 188 7.68 -6.80 -8.13
N VAL A 189 6.59 -6.12 -8.46
CA VAL A 189 5.35 -6.79 -8.89
C VAL A 189 5.53 -7.67 -10.12
N MET A 190 6.34 -7.27 -11.10
CA MET A 190 6.57 -8.11 -12.28
C MET A 190 7.20 -9.45 -11.92
N SER A 191 8.17 -9.51 -11.00
CA SER A 191 8.80 -10.78 -10.61
C SER A 191 7.85 -11.67 -9.82
N LEU A 192 6.92 -11.06 -9.07
CA LEU A 192 5.88 -11.77 -8.33
C LEU A 192 4.72 -12.25 -9.21
N ASN A 193 4.56 -11.67 -10.40
CA ASN A 193 3.43 -11.89 -11.30
C ASN A 193 3.85 -12.53 -12.64
N GLU A 194 4.74 -13.53 -12.60
CA GLU A 194 5.15 -14.29 -13.79
C GLU A 194 5.69 -13.40 -14.93
N ASN A 195 6.37 -12.31 -14.58
CA ASN A 195 6.86 -11.27 -15.50
C ASN A 195 5.76 -10.55 -16.30
N ARG A 196 4.50 -10.59 -15.83
CA ARG A 196 3.37 -9.87 -16.43
C ARG A 196 3.07 -8.58 -15.68
N LYS A 197 2.67 -7.55 -16.42
CA LYS A 197 2.21 -6.27 -15.86
C LYS A 197 0.80 -6.40 -15.30
N ILE A 198 0.53 -5.65 -14.23
CA ILE A 198 -0.80 -5.50 -13.64
C ILE A 198 -1.57 -4.40 -14.36
N ILE A 199 -0.92 -3.27 -14.63
CA ILE A 199 -1.50 -2.14 -15.36
C ILE A 199 -1.09 -2.24 -16.82
N GLN A 200 -2.08 -2.33 -17.70
CA GLN A 200 -1.92 -2.55 -19.13
C GLN A 200 -2.63 -1.48 -19.97
N GLU A 201 -2.25 -1.38 -21.24
CA GLU A 201 -2.95 -0.53 -22.20
C GLU A 201 -4.41 -0.96 -22.33
N GLY A 202 -5.31 0.03 -22.31
CA GLY A 202 -6.75 -0.19 -22.30
C GLY A 202 -7.39 -0.29 -20.91
N ASP A 203 -6.60 -0.37 -19.83
CA ASP A 203 -7.12 -0.40 -18.47
C ASP A 203 -7.70 0.97 -18.06
N TYR A 204 -8.67 0.92 -17.13
CA TYR A 204 -9.19 2.11 -16.46
C TYR A 204 -8.62 2.23 -15.06
N ILE A 205 -8.13 3.41 -14.73
CA ILE A 205 -7.59 3.72 -13.41
C ILE A 205 -8.16 5.03 -12.89
N VAL A 206 -8.07 5.25 -11.59
CA VAL A 206 -8.28 6.56 -10.96
C VAL A 206 -6.95 7.08 -10.46
N VAL A 207 -6.66 8.33 -10.83
CA VAL A 207 -5.52 9.07 -10.30
C VAL A 207 -5.98 10.17 -9.34
N ALA A 208 -5.23 10.36 -8.26
CA ALA A 208 -5.36 11.52 -7.40
C ALA A 208 -4.43 12.62 -7.92
N ALA A 209 -5.01 13.75 -8.31
CA ALA A 209 -4.30 14.95 -8.76
C ALA A 209 -4.29 16.00 -7.64
N LYS A 210 -3.12 16.48 -7.25
CA LYS A 210 -2.96 17.55 -6.24
C LYS A 210 -3.00 18.92 -6.93
N GLY A 211 -3.91 19.81 -6.54
CA GLY A 211 -4.00 21.17 -7.08
C GLY A 211 -4.58 22.18 -6.10
N SER A 212 -3.94 23.35 -5.95
CA SER A 212 -4.41 24.49 -5.12
C SER A 212 -4.91 24.10 -3.71
N GLY A 213 -4.23 23.15 -3.05
CA GLY A 213 -4.59 22.66 -1.71
C GLY A 213 -5.77 21.68 -1.66
N LYS A 214 -6.27 21.21 -2.80
CA LYS A 214 -7.32 20.19 -2.91
C LYS A 214 -6.82 18.98 -3.71
N THR A 215 -7.33 17.81 -3.36
CA THR A 215 -7.15 16.59 -4.17
C THR A 215 -8.36 16.41 -5.07
N PHE A 216 -8.12 16.17 -6.34
CA PHE A 216 -9.13 15.80 -7.33
C PHE A 216 -8.92 14.35 -7.76
N PHE A 217 -10.01 13.66 -8.08
CA PHE A 217 -9.93 12.29 -8.61
C PHE A 217 -10.31 12.31 -10.07
N GLU A 218 -9.42 11.80 -10.90
CA GLU A 218 -9.57 11.76 -12.36
C GLU A 218 -9.61 10.30 -12.80
N VAL A 219 -10.63 9.94 -13.59
CA VAL A 219 -10.72 8.63 -14.22
C VAL A 219 -10.00 8.69 -15.56
N CYS A 220 -9.12 7.73 -15.78
CA CYS A 220 -8.20 7.73 -16.90
C CYS A 220 -8.18 6.40 -17.63
N LEU A 221 -8.02 6.47 -18.95
CA LEU A 221 -7.69 5.32 -19.81
C LEU A 221 -6.17 5.21 -19.89
N VAL A 222 -5.62 4.03 -19.67
CA VAL A 222 -4.20 3.75 -19.90
C VAL A 222 -3.96 3.61 -21.40
N THR A 223 -3.03 4.41 -21.92
CA THR A 223 -2.70 4.47 -23.35
C THR A 223 -1.34 3.92 -23.71
N ALA A 224 -0.39 3.96 -22.77
CA ALA A 224 0.93 3.38 -22.96
C ALA A 224 1.44 2.85 -21.61
N ALA A 225 1.73 1.56 -21.54
CA ALA A 225 2.31 0.95 -20.35
C ALA A 225 3.74 0.50 -20.66
N ASN A 226 4.75 1.24 -20.19
CA ASN A 226 6.15 0.83 -20.35
C ASN A 226 6.53 -0.22 -19.27
N ARG A 227 7.83 -0.53 -19.09
CA ARG A 227 8.29 -1.46 -18.05
C ARG A 227 7.88 -1.01 -16.63
N TYR A 228 7.86 0.29 -16.39
CA TYR A 228 7.46 0.95 -15.16
C TYR A 228 5.97 1.28 -15.21
N GLN A 229 5.17 0.32 -14.76
CA GLN A 229 3.71 0.35 -14.83
C GLN A 229 3.06 1.36 -13.87
N SER A 230 3.80 1.94 -12.91
CA SER A 230 3.28 2.94 -11.98
C SER A 230 3.10 4.32 -12.64
N ARG A 231 3.74 4.55 -13.79
CA ARG A 231 3.79 5.82 -14.52
C ARG A 231 3.47 5.65 -16.01
N PRO A 232 2.27 5.14 -16.35
CA PRO A 232 1.86 4.99 -17.75
C PRO A 232 1.52 6.35 -18.40
N GLY A 233 1.47 6.34 -19.73
CA GLY A 233 0.77 7.37 -20.49
C GLY A 233 -0.74 7.17 -20.35
N ILE A 234 -1.47 8.23 -20.02
CA ILE A 234 -2.90 8.18 -19.69
C ILE A 234 -3.69 9.27 -20.37
N ASP A 235 -4.98 9.00 -20.59
CA ASP A 235 -5.93 10.01 -21.02
C ASP A 235 -7.04 10.19 -20.01
N ARG A 236 -7.25 11.44 -19.59
CA ARG A 236 -8.35 11.77 -18.68
C ARG A 236 -9.68 11.65 -19.39
N ILE A 237 -10.51 10.72 -18.92
CA ILE A 237 -11.87 10.49 -19.43
C ILE A 237 -12.87 11.36 -18.69
N ALA A 238 -12.72 11.49 -17.37
CA ALA A 238 -13.68 12.20 -16.53
C ALA A 238 -13.06 12.64 -15.20
N THR A 239 -13.70 13.58 -14.52
CA THR A 239 -13.51 13.83 -13.09
C THR A 239 -14.58 13.10 -12.30
N ILE A 240 -14.21 12.57 -11.14
CA ILE A 240 -15.10 11.79 -10.28
C ILE A 240 -14.93 12.15 -8.80
N TYR A 241 -15.92 11.78 -7.99
CA TYR A 241 -15.87 11.94 -6.54
C TYR A 241 -16.07 10.59 -5.86
N PRO A 242 -15.11 10.14 -5.04
CA PRO A 242 -15.25 8.88 -4.32
C PRO A 242 -16.23 9.00 -3.15
N GLU A 243 -16.96 7.93 -2.90
CA GLU A 243 -17.70 7.73 -1.66
C GLU A 243 -16.78 7.02 -0.66
N MET A 244 -16.47 7.69 0.44
CA MET A 244 -15.49 7.20 1.42
C MET A 244 -16.19 6.52 2.60
N GLY A 245 -15.80 5.26 2.86
CA GLY A 245 -16.14 4.55 4.08
C GLY A 245 -15.10 4.81 5.16
N ARG A 246 -15.52 4.86 6.43
CA ARG A 246 -14.62 5.14 7.57
C ARG A 246 -14.51 4.01 8.59
N SER A 247 -15.39 3.02 8.54
CA SER A 247 -15.47 1.96 9.55
C SER A 247 -15.39 0.57 8.89
N PRO A 248 -14.64 -0.39 9.48
CA PRO A 248 -13.70 -0.21 10.62
C PRO A 248 -12.39 0.49 10.20
N LYS A 249 -12.18 0.69 8.89
CA LYS A 249 -11.04 1.42 8.31
C LYS A 249 -11.49 2.29 7.13
N LEU A 250 -10.64 3.24 6.72
CA LEU A 250 -10.86 4.09 5.56
C LEU A 250 -10.73 3.29 4.27
N LYS A 251 -11.67 3.50 3.34
CA LYS A 251 -11.64 2.90 2.01
C LYS A 251 -12.51 3.68 1.03
N PHE A 252 -12.23 3.54 -0.25
CA PHE A 252 -13.19 3.85 -1.29
C PHE A 252 -14.29 2.77 -1.27
N LEU A 253 -15.55 3.17 -1.08
CA LEU A 253 -16.69 2.27 -1.14
C LEU A 253 -17.16 2.06 -2.56
N ASN A 254 -17.30 3.18 -3.27
CA ASN A 254 -17.71 3.25 -4.65
C ASN A 254 -17.33 4.63 -5.21
N PHE A 255 -17.55 4.82 -6.50
CA PHE A 255 -17.51 6.13 -7.11
C PHE A 255 -18.90 6.57 -7.54
N ASN A 256 -19.25 7.81 -7.23
CA ASN A 256 -20.57 8.33 -7.54
C ASN A 256 -20.71 8.63 -9.04
N LEU A 257 -21.35 7.71 -9.77
CA LEU A 257 -21.51 7.79 -11.23
C LEU A 257 -22.37 8.98 -11.67
N ASP A 258 -23.32 9.43 -10.85
CA ASP A 258 -24.16 10.59 -11.15
C ASP A 258 -23.36 11.91 -11.13
N LYS A 259 -22.23 11.91 -10.42
CA LYS A 259 -21.29 13.04 -10.36
C LYS A 259 -20.11 12.88 -11.31
N LEU A 260 -20.10 11.85 -12.16
CA LEU A 260 -19.09 11.69 -13.19
C LEU A 260 -19.19 12.84 -14.19
N ARG A 261 -18.09 13.57 -14.38
CA ARG A 261 -18.03 14.70 -15.32
C ARG A 261 -17.08 14.34 -16.46
N PRO A 262 -17.60 13.92 -17.62
CA PRO A 262 -16.77 13.60 -18.78
C PRO A 262 -15.91 14.80 -19.19
N ASP A 263 -14.66 14.53 -19.59
CA ASP A 263 -13.75 15.51 -20.17
C ASP A 263 -13.70 15.33 -21.68
N PRO A 264 -14.39 16.18 -22.47
CA PRO A 264 -14.45 16.02 -23.92
C PRO A 264 -13.10 16.24 -24.60
N ARG A 265 -12.11 16.82 -23.90
CA ARG A 265 -10.77 17.08 -24.44
C ARG A 265 -9.88 15.85 -24.45
N TYR A 266 -10.17 14.87 -23.61
CA TYR A 266 -9.30 13.72 -23.37
C TYR A 266 -7.84 14.11 -23.18
N ALA A 267 -7.60 15.00 -22.22
CA ALA A 267 -6.26 15.52 -21.94
C ALA A 267 -5.29 14.37 -21.66
N HIS A 268 -4.17 14.37 -22.38
CA HIS A 268 -3.11 13.39 -22.21
C HIS A 268 -2.15 13.80 -21.11
N TYR A 269 -1.71 12.83 -20.34
CA TYR A 269 -0.61 13.00 -19.40
C TYR A 269 0.34 11.82 -19.51
N GLU A 270 1.63 12.11 -19.53
CA GLU A 270 2.68 11.13 -19.39
C GLU A 270 3.10 11.14 -17.92
N LEU A 271 2.68 10.13 -17.15
CA LEU A 271 2.92 10.12 -15.70
C LEU A 271 4.40 9.94 -15.35
N ASP A 272 5.26 9.59 -16.31
CA ASP A 272 6.71 9.60 -16.14
C ASP A 272 7.30 11.01 -16.04
N LYS A 273 6.56 12.02 -16.53
CA LYS A 273 6.91 13.45 -16.53
C LYS A 273 5.99 14.28 -15.63
N ASP A 274 4.95 13.67 -15.06
CA ASP A 274 3.96 14.34 -14.19
C ASP A 274 3.93 13.73 -12.78
N ASP A 275 4.60 14.41 -11.85
CA ASP A 275 4.59 14.04 -10.43
C ASP A 275 3.37 14.56 -9.66
N SER A 276 2.43 15.27 -10.29
CA SER A 276 1.24 15.79 -9.61
C SER A 276 0.09 14.78 -9.51
N ARG A 277 0.20 13.65 -10.23
CA ARG A 277 -0.81 12.60 -10.36
C ARG A 277 -0.26 11.26 -9.90
N HIS A 278 -1.02 10.57 -9.07
CA HIS A 278 -0.66 9.23 -8.59
C HIS A 278 -1.83 8.28 -8.74
N ILE A 279 -1.55 7.04 -9.14
CA ILE A 279 -2.56 5.99 -9.26
C ILE A 279 -3.03 5.60 -7.85
N VAL A 280 -4.34 5.67 -7.62
CA VAL A 280 -4.96 5.40 -6.32
C VAL A 280 -6.07 4.36 -6.38
N TYR A 281 -6.45 3.96 -7.59
CA TYR A 281 -7.46 2.94 -7.81
C TYR A 281 -7.29 2.31 -9.19
N TYR A 282 -7.51 1.00 -9.26
CA TYR A 282 -7.62 0.21 -10.46
C TYR A 282 -9.07 -0.26 -10.61
N ILE A 283 -9.69 0.06 -11.75
CA ILE A 283 -11.11 -0.25 -12.01
C ILE A 283 -11.17 -1.57 -12.78
N HIS A 284 -11.69 -2.62 -12.15
CA HIS A 284 -11.74 -3.95 -12.74
C HIS A 284 -13.19 -4.45 -12.85
N PRO A 285 -13.59 -5.09 -13.98
CA PRO A 285 -14.99 -5.49 -14.19
C PRO A 285 -15.53 -6.48 -13.15
N SER A 286 -14.69 -7.28 -12.48
CA SER A 286 -15.13 -8.21 -11.43
C SER A 286 -15.65 -7.52 -10.16
N HIS A 287 -15.20 -6.28 -9.88
CA HIS A 287 -15.56 -5.55 -8.67
C HIS A 287 -16.27 -4.23 -8.96
N ASP A 288 -16.05 -3.65 -10.14
CA ASP A 288 -16.51 -2.33 -10.55
C ASP A 288 -17.39 -2.34 -11.81
N ALA A 289 -18.08 -3.46 -12.09
CA ALA A 289 -18.82 -3.71 -13.34
C ALA A 289 -19.59 -2.49 -13.89
N LYS A 290 -20.41 -1.85 -13.04
CA LYS A 290 -21.22 -0.67 -13.44
C LYS A 290 -20.36 0.52 -13.88
N MET A 291 -19.28 0.80 -13.14
CA MET A 291 -18.37 1.89 -13.48
C MET A 291 -17.61 1.55 -14.76
N TYR A 292 -17.14 0.31 -14.87
CA TYR A 292 -16.42 -0.19 -16.03
C TYR A 292 -17.25 -0.07 -17.31
N GLU A 293 -18.48 -0.59 -17.30
CA GLU A 293 -19.43 -0.46 -18.42
C GLU A 293 -19.66 1.00 -18.82
N LYS A 294 -19.82 1.89 -17.84
CA LYS A 294 -20.02 3.31 -18.10
C LYS A 294 -18.81 3.96 -18.78
N LEU A 295 -17.61 3.57 -18.40
CA LEU A 295 -16.38 4.09 -19.00
C LEU A 295 -16.15 3.54 -20.41
N VAL A 296 -16.52 2.28 -20.65
CA VAL A 296 -16.56 1.71 -22.00
C VAL A 296 -17.52 2.51 -22.87
N GLU A 297 -18.73 2.82 -22.42
CA GLU A 297 -19.66 3.69 -23.16
C GLU A 297 -19.07 5.07 -23.47
N LEU A 298 -18.46 5.73 -22.49
CA LEU A 298 -17.89 7.07 -22.66
C LEU A 298 -16.73 7.10 -23.64
N THR A 299 -16.00 6.00 -23.77
CA THR A 299 -14.83 5.91 -24.64
C THR A 299 -15.17 5.28 -26.00
N ARG A 300 -16.37 4.73 -26.20
CA ARG A 300 -16.86 4.26 -27.52
C ARG A 300 -16.89 5.44 -28.50
N GLY A 301 -16.11 5.32 -29.58
CA GLY A 301 -16.06 6.33 -30.64
C GLY A 301 -15.03 7.44 -30.42
N ARG A 302 -14.17 7.33 -29.40
CA ARG A 302 -13.05 8.23 -29.22
C ARG A 302 -12.11 8.19 -30.45
N PRO A 303 -11.71 9.34 -31.02
CA PRO A 303 -10.73 9.36 -32.10
C PRO A 303 -9.43 8.73 -31.61
N ARG A 304 -8.98 7.67 -32.29
CA ARG A 304 -7.68 7.05 -32.01
C ARG A 304 -6.57 8.06 -32.27
N ARG A 305 -5.61 8.17 -31.37
CA ARG A 305 -4.37 8.89 -31.69
C ARG A 305 -3.57 8.09 -32.70
N ALA A 306 -2.78 8.80 -33.51
CA ALA A 306 -1.88 8.15 -34.45
C ALA A 306 -0.89 7.27 -33.67
N GLY A 307 -1.00 5.95 -33.85
CA GLY A 307 -0.20 4.95 -33.12
C GLY A 307 -0.98 4.10 -32.11
N ASP A 308 -2.25 4.42 -31.81
CA ASP A 308 -3.05 3.63 -30.86
C ASP A 308 -3.49 2.28 -31.46
N THR A 309 -2.89 1.19 -30.99
CA THR A 309 -3.44 -0.17 -31.15
C THR A 309 -4.37 -0.50 -29.99
N PHE A 310 -5.49 0.22 -29.84
CA PHE A 310 -6.49 -0.15 -28.84
C PHE A 310 -7.14 -1.48 -29.24
N ILE A 311 -6.81 -2.54 -28.53
CA ILE A 311 -7.59 -3.78 -28.50
C ILE A 311 -8.56 -3.64 -27.32
N PRO A 312 -9.88 -3.69 -27.56
CA PRO A 312 -10.84 -3.65 -26.47
C PRO A 312 -10.53 -4.74 -25.44
N PRO A 313 -10.61 -4.41 -24.14
CA PRO A 313 -10.43 -5.41 -23.09
C PRO A 313 -11.44 -6.55 -23.29
N GLY A 314 -10.92 -7.78 -23.44
CA GLY A 314 -11.67 -8.98 -23.83
C GLY A 314 -11.31 -9.58 -25.20
N GLN A 315 -10.69 -8.81 -26.12
CA GLN A 315 -10.27 -9.32 -27.44
C GLN A 315 -8.78 -9.72 -27.51
N ALA A 316 -7.96 -9.34 -26.52
CA ALA A 316 -6.54 -9.71 -26.48
C ALA A 316 -6.31 -11.21 -26.21
N ALA A 317 -7.26 -11.90 -25.57
CA ALA A 317 -7.16 -13.32 -25.25
C ALA A 317 -7.36 -14.26 -26.46
N GLU A 318 -8.03 -13.80 -27.52
CA GLU A 318 -8.27 -14.61 -28.73
C GLU A 318 -7.16 -14.45 -29.79
N ALA A 319 -6.35 -13.38 -29.72
CA ALA A 319 -5.33 -13.09 -30.71
C ALA A 319 -4.02 -13.90 -30.52
N THR A 320 -3.83 -14.56 -29.39
CA THR A 320 -2.59 -15.31 -29.08
C THR A 320 -2.69 -16.82 -29.36
N THR A 321 -3.85 -17.33 -29.79
CA THR A 321 -4.05 -18.76 -30.06
C THR A 321 -4.14 -19.12 -31.54
N SER A 322 -4.00 -18.16 -32.45
CA SER A 322 -4.18 -18.37 -33.90
C SER A 322 -2.90 -18.24 -34.75
N SER A 323 -1.73 -17.99 -34.16
CA SER A 323 -0.47 -17.85 -34.92
C SER A 323 0.55 -19.02 -34.76
N GLU A 324 0.15 -20.16 -34.19
CA GLU A 324 1.01 -21.37 -34.11
C GLU A 324 0.51 -22.56 -34.94
N SER A 325 -0.28 -22.31 -35.99
CA SER A 325 -0.57 -23.32 -37.01
C SER A 325 -0.44 -22.75 -38.41
N GLY A 326 0.78 -22.77 -38.94
CA GLY A 326 1.13 -22.42 -40.31
C GLY A 326 2.47 -23.03 -40.69
#